data_AF-A0A533XWV4-F1
#
_entry.id   AF-A0A533XWV4-F1
#
_cell.length_a   1.000
_cell.length_b   1.000
_cell.length_c   1.000
_cell.angle_alpha   90.00
_cell.angle_beta   90.00
_cell.angle_gamma   90.00
#
_symmetry.space_group_name_H-M   'P 1'
#
loop_
_entity.id
_entity.type
_entity.pdbx_description
1 polymer ?
#
loop_
_entity_poly.entity_id
_entity_poly.type
_entity_poly.pdbx_seq_one_letter_code
_entity_poly.pdbx_strand_id
1 'polypeptide(L)' 'MHGTLHYTPILASCQLDALSGKRVFLKCEDFQRIGAFKFRVAYHAIGRLRSSQPSRMVVTVSS' A
#
# COMPACT_ATOMS: atom_id res chain seq x y z
N MET A 1 7.78 11.99 -4.72
CA MET A 1 7.01 10.80 -4.25
C MET A 1 7.88 9.82 -3.48
N HIS A 2 9.19 9.76 -3.75
CA HIS A 2 10.16 8.99 -2.96
C HIS A 2 10.26 9.53 -1.52
N GLY A 3 10.23 8.62 -0.54
CA GLY A 3 10.32 8.93 0.89
C GLY A 3 9.01 8.84 1.67
N THR A 4 7.86 9.13 1.04
CA THR A 4 6.55 9.12 1.72
C THR A 4 5.89 7.74 1.75
N LEU A 5 6.20 6.85 0.80
CA LEU A 5 5.68 5.48 0.76
C LEU A 5 6.78 4.51 1.20
N HIS A 6 6.44 3.52 2.02
CA HIS A 6 7.36 2.44 2.32
C HIS A 6 7.47 1.48 1.14
N TYR A 7 8.71 1.12 0.80
CA TYR A 7 8.99 -0.05 -0.02
C TYR A 7 8.81 -1.28 0.85
N THR A 8 7.62 -1.85 0.76
CA THR A 8 7.23 -3.04 1.51
C THR A 8 7.93 -4.26 0.90
N PRO A 9 8.49 -5.15 1.74
CA PRO A 9 9.24 -6.30 1.26
C PRO A 9 8.34 -7.27 0.48
N ILE A 10 9.00 -8.07 -0.35
CA ILE A 10 8.44 -9.30 -0.90
C ILE A 10 9.04 -10.45 -0.10
N LEU A 11 8.19 -11.25 0.55
CA LEU A 11 8.63 -12.46 1.23
C LEU A 11 8.29 -13.68 0.39
N ALA A 12 9.18 -14.67 0.41
CA ALA A 12 8.90 -16.00 -0.11
C ALA A 12 8.91 -16.98 1.07
N SER A 13 8.13 -18.06 0.99
CA SER A 13 8.08 -19.08 2.03
C SER A 13 8.07 -20.46 1.42
N CYS A 14 9.07 -21.27 1.76
CA CYS A 14 9.17 -22.65 1.29
C CYS A 14 7.96 -23.48 1.70
N GLN A 15 7.33 -23.16 2.83
CA GLN A 15 6.15 -23.87 3.32
C GLN A 15 4.91 -23.56 2.48
N LEU A 16 4.71 -22.28 2.12
CA LEU A 16 3.67 -21.87 1.16
C LEU A 16 3.94 -22.43 -0.24
N ASP A 17 5.21 -22.50 -0.63
CA ASP A 17 5.61 -23.07 -1.91
C ASP A 17 5.20 -24.56 -1.98
N ALA A 18 5.50 -25.32 -0.93
CA ALA A 18 5.15 -26.73 -0.81
C ALA A 18 3.63 -26.97 -0.77
N LEU A 19 2.88 -26.16 -0.02
CA LEU A 19 1.42 -26.28 0.09
C LEU A 19 0.70 -25.94 -1.22
N SER A 20 1.20 -24.98 -1.99
CA SER A 20 0.59 -24.54 -3.25
C SER A 20 1.11 -25.26 -4.50
N GLY A 21 2.21 -26.02 -4.36
CA GLY A 21 2.92 -26.65 -5.48
C GLY A 21 3.56 -25.65 -6.44
N LYS A 22 3.74 -24.39 -6.04
CA LYS A 22 4.22 -23.27 -6.87
C LYS A 22 5.10 -22.34 -6.07
N ARG A 23 5.82 -21.44 -6.74
CA ARG A 23 6.54 -20.33 -6.09
C ARG A 23 5.56 -19.23 -5.70
N VAL A 24 5.42 -18.95 -4.41
CA VAL A 24 4.52 -17.93 -3.86
C VAL A 24 5.32 -16.77 -3.30
N PHE A 25 4.91 -15.56 -3.69
CA PHE A 25 5.49 -14.30 -3.22
C PHE A 25 4.42 -13.49 -2.50
N LEU A 26 4.74 -13.06 -1.29
CA LEU A 26 3.86 -12.25 -0.44
C LEU A 26 4.30 -10.79 -0.51
N LYS A 27 3.39 -9.92 -0.96
CA LYS A 27 3.58 -8.47 -0.88
C LYS A 27 3.13 -7.97 0.49
N CYS A 28 4.08 -7.70 1.38
CA CYS A 28 3.80 -7.39 2.79
C CYS A 28 3.36 -5.93 3.00
N GLU A 29 2.16 -5.57 2.53
CA GLU A 29 1.61 -4.21 2.71
C GLU A 29 1.26 -3.87 4.16
N ASP A 30 1.26 -4.84 5.07
CA ASP A 30 1.14 -4.60 6.51
C ASP A 30 2.32 -3.80 7.09
N PHE A 31 3.45 -3.70 6.36
CA PHE A 31 4.59 -2.84 6.72
C PHE A 31 4.52 -1.44 6.09
N GLN A 32 3.41 -1.10 5.44
CA GLN A 32 3.17 0.25 4.97
C GLN A 32 2.93 1.21 6.15
N ARG A 33 3.06 2.52 5.93
CA ARG A 33 3.01 3.56 7.00
C ARG A 33 1.85 3.48 8.00
N ILE A 34 0.69 2.96 7.60
CA ILE A 34 -0.49 2.83 8.47
C ILE A 34 -0.80 1.37 8.82
N GLY A 35 0.13 0.45 8.55
CA GLY A 35 -0.12 -0.98 8.68
C GLY A 35 -0.99 -1.57 7.56
N ALA A 36 -1.20 -0.83 6.46
CA ALA A 36 -2.06 -1.29 5.36
C ALA A 36 -1.75 -0.60 4.02
N PHE A 37 -2.12 -1.28 2.94
CA PHE A 37 -1.97 -0.79 1.56
C PHE A 37 -2.75 0.51 1.29
N LYS A 38 -3.82 0.80 2.07
CA LYS A 38 -4.73 1.95 1.87
C LYS A 38 -3.98 3.29 1.86
N PHE A 39 -2.85 3.40 2.56
CA PHE A 39 -2.02 4.61 2.53
C PHE A 39 -1.56 4.97 1.11
N ARG A 40 -1.23 3.96 0.28
CA ARG A 40 -0.80 4.18 -1.10
C ARG A 40 -1.89 4.89 -1.91
N VAL A 41 -3.11 4.37 -1.81
CA VAL A 41 -4.25 4.85 -2.58
C VAL A 41 -4.69 6.24 -2.09
N ALA A 42 -4.81 6.42 -0.78
CA ALA A 42 -5.17 7.70 -0.18
C ALA A 42 -4.16 8.80 -0.56
N TYR A 43 -2.86 8.52 -0.44
CA TYR A 43 -1.82 9.48 -0.79
C TYR A 43 -1.86 9.87 -2.27
N HIS A 44 -2.05 8.91 -3.17
CA HIS A 44 -2.15 9.18 -4.60
C HIS A 44 -3.41 10.00 -4.95
N ALA A 45 -4.57 9.64 -4.40
CA ALA A 45 -5.83 10.33 -4.65
C ALA A 45 -5.81 11.78 -4.14
N ILE A 46 -5.37 11.98 -2.89
CA ILE A 46 -5.24 13.32 -2.30
C ILE A 46 -4.20 14.13 -3.06
N GLY A 47 -3.04 13.53 -3.40
CA GLY A 47 -2.00 14.22 -4.17
C GLY A 47 -2.51 14.76 -5.50
N ARG A 48 -3.26 13.95 -6.26
CA ARG A 48 -3.90 14.40 -7.51
C ARG A 48 -4.94 15.48 -7.30
N LEU A 49 -5.78 15.34 -6.29
CA LEU A 49 -6.83 16.32 -6.01
C LEU A 49 -6.25 17.66 -5.56
N ARG A 50 -5.18 17.68 -4.76
CA ARG A 50 -4.52 18.93 -4.38
C ARG A 50 -3.88 19.64 -5.56
N SER A 51 -3.39 18.90 -6.56
CA SER A 51 -2.86 19.51 -7.79
C SER A 51 -3.94 20.20 -8.63
N SER A 52 -5.19 19.71 -8.62
CA SER A 52 -6.28 20.32 -9.40
C SER A 52 -7.16 21.29 -8.59
N GLN A 53 -7.31 21.07 -7.29
CA GLN A 53 -8.19 21.81 -6.37
C GLN A 53 -7.53 21.92 -4.97
N PRO A 54 -6.50 22.76 -4.81
CA PRO A 54 -5.65 22.79 -3.61
C PRO A 54 -6.38 23.16 -2.31
N SER A 55 -7.48 23.92 -2.41
CA SER A 55 -8.25 24.44 -1.27
C SER A 55 -9.39 23.51 -0.82
N ARG A 56 -9.61 22.39 -1.51
CA ARG A 56 -10.75 21.50 -1.23
C ARG A 56 -10.45 20.56 -0.07
N MET A 57 -11.33 20.55 0.92
CA MET A 57 -11.28 19.57 2.01
C MET A 57 -11.72 18.19 1.52
N VAL A 58 -11.08 17.14 2.04
CA VAL A 58 -11.37 15.73 1.73
C VAL A 58 -11.64 14.99 3.02
N VAL A 59 -12.76 14.26 3.07
CA VAL A 59 -13.14 13.39 4.18
C VAL A 59 -13.68 12.08 3.60
N THR A 60 -13.27 10.96 4.18
CA THR A 60 -13.81 9.63 3.88
C THR A 60 -13.75 8.77 5.13
N VAL A 61 -14.60 7.75 5.21
CA VAL A 61 -14.64 6.78 6.30
C VAL A 61 -14.53 5.38 5.71
N SER A 62 -13.71 4.54 6.32
CA SER A 62 -13.54 3.15 5.93
C SER A 62 -13.13 2.33 7.15
N SER A 63 -13.54 1.06 7.17
CA SER A 63 -13.14 0.08 8.18
C SER A 63 -11.64 -0.19 8.19
#